data_AF-A0A6S7GX88-F1
#
_entry.id   AF-A0A6S7GX88-F1
#
_cell.length_a   1.000
_cell.length_b   1.000
_cell.length_c   1.000
_cell.angle_alpha   90.00
_cell.angle_beta   90.00
_cell.angle_gamma   90.00
#
_symmetry.space_group_name_H-M   'P 1'
#
loop_
_entity.id
_entity.type
_entity.pdbx_description
1 polymer ?
#
loop_
_entity_poly.entity_id
_entity_poly.type
_entity_poly.pdbx_seq_one_letter_code
_entity_poly.pdbx_strand_id
1 'polypeptide(L)'
;MADEEEDYMSDAFLLGLEDTRPGLAFGAAAREYKKETNRKQKETENRVKPLKQRESERREKALSNAIDSSNKGFALLQKMGYKEGKGLGKLGEGRKEPIPLSIKEGRGGLGQESELKRKQEMQQKYLQVAREKRVKLEAKQQEQFREKQKEIFSNKQVDKDLFQSQKACEQLDKAKNLSCNEVWFWPQTLTETDEEEYDEEEYEEDEVEEMESSEKLVILTEYLRRVHLYCIWCGTSFTDDEDLKENCPGDTSSAHDDY
;
A
#
# COMPACT_ATOMS: atom_id res chain seq x y z
N MET A 1 -11.25 -12.51 22.64
CA MET A 1 -12.47 -11.79 22.22
C MET A 1 -11.96 -10.48 21.68
N ALA A 2 -11.99 -10.31 20.36
CA ALA A 2 -11.63 -9.05 19.74
C ALA A 2 -12.87 -8.17 19.86
N ASP A 3 -12.76 -7.06 20.59
CA ASP A 3 -13.75 -5.99 20.55
C ASP A 3 -13.82 -5.52 19.10
N GLU A 4 -14.94 -5.79 18.43
CA GLU A 4 -15.30 -5.14 17.19
C GLU A 4 -15.66 -3.70 17.56
N GLU A 5 -14.64 -2.83 17.66
CA GLU A 5 -14.84 -1.38 17.71
C GLU A 5 -15.61 -1.01 16.44
N GLU A 6 -16.91 -0.76 16.57
CA GLU A 6 -17.79 -0.35 15.47
C GLU A 6 -17.18 0.88 14.80
N ASP A 7 -16.66 0.68 13.58
CA ASP A 7 -16.01 1.70 12.76
C ASP A 7 -16.92 2.95 12.73
N TYR A 8 -16.40 4.04 13.28
CA TYR A 8 -17.10 5.31 13.49
C TYR A 8 -17.64 5.91 12.18
N MET A 9 -17.24 5.37 11.02
CA MET A 9 -17.75 5.76 9.70
C MET A 9 -18.56 4.66 8.99
N SER A 10 -18.99 3.61 9.71
CA SER A 10 -19.81 2.53 9.15
C SER A 10 -21.24 2.98 8.83
N ASP A 11 -21.83 2.37 7.81
CA ASP A 11 -23.19 2.66 7.35
C ASP A 11 -24.25 2.44 8.46
N ALA A 12 -23.99 1.57 9.44
CA ALA A 12 -24.88 1.33 10.57
C ALA A 12 -25.07 2.59 11.44
N PHE A 13 -24.00 3.37 11.64
CA PHE A 13 -24.05 4.63 12.38
C PHE A 13 -24.72 5.75 11.58
N LEU A 14 -24.47 5.80 10.27
CA LEU A 14 -25.05 6.81 9.38
C LEU A 14 -26.56 6.62 9.15
N LEU A 15 -27.04 5.38 9.11
CA LEU A 15 -28.46 5.07 8.91
C LEU A 15 -29.34 5.34 10.15
N GLY A 16 -28.73 5.38 11.34
CA GLY A 16 -29.42 5.67 12.61
C GLY A 16 -29.61 7.16 12.90
N LEU A 17 -28.91 8.05 12.18
CA LEU A 17 -29.05 9.50 12.31
C LEU A 17 -30.27 9.98 11.53
N GLU A 18 -31.20 10.68 12.20
CA GLU A 18 -32.26 11.39 11.50
C GLU A 18 -31.64 12.48 10.63
N ASP A 19 -31.86 12.43 9.31
CA ASP A 19 -31.41 13.45 8.36
C ASP A 19 -32.16 14.77 8.60
N THR A 20 -31.75 15.47 9.65
CA THR A 20 -32.30 16.73 10.12
C THR A 20 -31.43 17.87 9.60
N ARG A 21 -31.26 17.97 8.27
CA ARG A 21 -30.65 19.17 7.66
C ARG A 21 -31.62 20.34 7.76
N PRO A 22 -31.43 21.30 8.69
CA PRO A 22 -32.37 22.39 8.86
C PRO A 22 -32.07 23.42 7.76
N GLY A 23 -33.03 23.67 6.87
CA GLY A 23 -33.07 24.93 6.13
C GLY A 23 -32.67 24.94 4.65
N LEU A 24 -32.42 23.79 3.99
CA LEU A 24 -32.42 23.77 2.51
C LEU A 24 -33.82 23.36 2.03
N ALA A 25 -34.54 24.31 1.44
CA ALA A 25 -35.73 23.97 0.66
C ALA A 25 -35.32 22.92 -0.37
N PHE A 26 -35.86 21.69 -0.26
CA PHE A 26 -35.62 20.64 -1.24
C PHE A 26 -35.95 21.22 -2.62
N GLY A 27 -34.91 21.52 -3.41
CA GLY A 27 -35.07 22.05 -4.76
C GLY A 27 -35.93 21.11 -5.59
N ALA A 28 -36.45 21.59 -6.72
CA ALA A 28 -37.26 20.78 -7.63
C ALA A 28 -36.61 19.41 -7.92
N ALA A 29 -35.28 19.39 -8.08
CA ALA A 29 -34.46 18.18 -8.28
C ALA A 29 -34.55 17.15 -7.13
N ALA A 30 -34.53 17.57 -5.87
CA ALA A 30 -34.61 16.63 -4.73
C ALA A 30 -36.02 16.03 -4.58
N ARG A 31 -37.07 16.81 -4.89
CA ARG A 31 -38.45 16.31 -4.95
C ARG A 31 -38.64 15.34 -6.11
N GLU A 32 -38.01 15.61 -7.25
CA GLU A 32 -38.05 14.75 -8.42
C GLU A 32 -37.33 13.43 -8.19
N TYR A 33 -36.14 13.47 -7.57
CA TYR A 33 -35.41 12.27 -7.14
C TYR A 33 -36.27 11.41 -6.19
N LYS A 34 -36.88 12.01 -5.16
CA LYS A 34 -37.75 11.27 -4.22
C LYS A 34 -39.01 10.70 -4.90
N LYS A 35 -39.58 11.40 -5.88
CA LYS A 35 -40.69 10.88 -6.70
C LYS A 35 -40.23 9.72 -7.58
N GLU A 36 -39.05 9.81 -8.17
CA GLU A 36 -38.48 8.78 -9.04
C GLU A 36 -38.08 7.52 -8.25
N THR A 37 -37.48 7.67 -7.07
CA THR A 37 -37.18 6.53 -6.17
C THR A 37 -38.47 5.86 -5.71
N ASN A 38 -39.48 6.62 -5.28
CA ASN A 38 -40.79 6.07 -4.94
C ASN A 38 -41.47 5.39 -6.13
N ARG A 39 -41.33 5.94 -7.35
CA ARG A 39 -41.86 5.32 -8.58
C ARG A 39 -41.16 4.00 -8.86
N LYS A 40 -39.83 3.97 -8.79
CA LYS A 40 -39.01 2.76 -8.95
C LYS A 40 -39.34 1.71 -7.89
N GLN A 41 -39.49 2.10 -6.62
CA GLN A 41 -39.91 1.21 -5.54
C GLN A 41 -41.30 0.61 -5.80
N LYS A 42 -42.30 1.45 -6.11
CA LYS A 42 -43.65 0.97 -6.46
C LYS A 42 -43.67 0.10 -7.70
N GLU A 43 -42.84 0.39 -8.69
CA GLU A 43 -42.67 -0.43 -9.89
C GLU A 43 -42.07 -1.80 -9.54
N THR A 44 -41.09 -1.85 -8.63
CA THR A 44 -40.54 -3.12 -8.12
C THR A 44 -41.53 -3.90 -7.26
N GLU A 45 -42.35 -3.23 -6.44
CA GLU A 45 -43.37 -3.86 -5.57
C GLU A 45 -44.55 -4.40 -6.38
N ASN A 46 -45.00 -3.65 -7.39
CA ASN A 46 -46.09 -4.06 -8.28
C ASN A 46 -45.63 -5.08 -9.34
N ARG A 47 -44.32 -5.30 -9.49
CA ARG A 47 -43.80 -6.29 -10.42
C ARG A 47 -44.17 -7.69 -9.96
N VAL A 48 -45.05 -8.31 -10.74
CA VAL A 48 -45.40 -9.72 -10.62
C VAL A 48 -44.14 -10.56 -10.76
N LYS A 49 -43.71 -11.19 -9.66
CA LYS A 49 -42.60 -12.16 -9.67
C LYS A 49 -42.86 -13.26 -10.70
N PRO A 50 -41.82 -13.73 -11.42
CA PRO A 50 -41.95 -14.84 -12.36
C PRO A 50 -42.52 -16.10 -11.70
N LEU A 51 -43.27 -16.90 -12.47
CA LEU A 51 -43.98 -18.09 -11.99
C LEU A 51 -43.06 -19.04 -11.20
N LYS A 52 -41.85 -19.28 -11.70
CA LYS A 52 -40.85 -20.15 -11.06
C LYS A 52 -40.49 -19.72 -9.63
N GLN A 53 -40.32 -18.41 -9.38
CA GLN A 53 -40.03 -17.88 -8.04
C GLN A 53 -41.24 -18.00 -7.11
N ARG A 54 -42.46 -17.79 -7.63
CA ARG A 54 -43.67 -17.95 -6.83
C ARG A 54 -43.89 -19.41 -6.42
N GLU A 55 -43.60 -20.35 -7.31
CA GLU A 55 -43.68 -21.79 -7.01
C GLU A 55 -42.65 -22.22 -5.95
N SER A 56 -41.40 -21.75 -6.05
CA SER A 56 -40.37 -22.04 -5.04
C SER A 56 -40.74 -21.45 -3.68
N GLU A 57 -41.15 -20.18 -3.62
CA GLU A 57 -41.59 -19.53 -2.39
C GLU A 57 -42.81 -20.23 -1.76
N ARG A 58 -43.79 -20.64 -2.58
CA ARG A 58 -44.97 -21.38 -2.09
C ARG A 58 -44.56 -22.74 -1.53
N ARG A 59 -43.61 -23.42 -2.18
CA ARG A 59 -43.08 -24.70 -1.74
C ARG A 59 -42.29 -24.59 -0.44
N GLU A 60 -41.42 -23.59 -0.31
CA GLU A 60 -40.67 -23.32 0.91
C GLU A 60 -41.61 -22.99 2.07
N LYS A 61 -42.61 -22.14 1.84
CA LYS A 61 -43.66 -21.86 2.83
C LYS A 61 -44.41 -23.12 3.24
N ALA A 62 -44.75 -24.00 2.29
CA ALA A 62 -45.43 -25.25 2.59
C ALA A 62 -44.54 -26.27 3.32
N LEU A 63 -43.23 -26.29 3.06
CA LEU A 63 -42.26 -27.16 3.77
C LEU A 63 -41.95 -26.65 5.18
N SER A 64 -41.91 -25.32 5.37
CA SER A 64 -41.61 -24.70 6.67
C SER A 64 -42.75 -24.81 7.68
N ASN A 65 -44.00 -24.89 7.21
CA ASN A 65 -45.17 -24.92 8.08
C ASN A 65 -45.67 -26.35 8.27
N ALA A 66 -45.84 -26.75 9.53
CA ALA A 66 -46.51 -28.01 9.86
C ALA A 66 -47.98 -27.97 9.40
N ILE A 67 -48.50 -29.13 9.03
CA ILE A 67 -49.92 -29.26 8.68
C ILE A 67 -50.75 -29.03 9.96
N ASP A 68 -51.71 -28.13 9.89
CA ASP A 68 -52.60 -27.83 11.01
C ASP A 68 -53.52 -29.00 11.38
N SER A 69 -53.92 -29.06 12.65
CA SER A 69 -54.83 -30.07 13.22
C SER A 69 -56.23 -30.07 12.58
N SER A 70 -56.63 -28.93 12.00
CA SER A 70 -57.86 -28.79 11.21
C SER A 70 -57.84 -29.60 9.90
N ASN A 71 -56.65 -30.01 9.43
CA ASN A 71 -56.55 -30.83 8.23
C ASN A 71 -57.14 -32.24 8.50
N LYS A 72 -58.10 -32.65 7.67
CA LYS A 72 -58.74 -33.97 7.72
C LYS A 72 -57.74 -35.12 7.74
N GLY A 73 -56.63 -35.00 7.03
CA GLY A 73 -55.56 -36.00 7.00
C GLY A 73 -54.85 -36.15 8.34
N PHE A 74 -54.56 -35.03 9.01
CA PHE A 74 -53.96 -35.02 10.33
C PHE A 74 -54.92 -35.60 11.39
N ALA A 75 -56.19 -35.20 11.35
CA ALA A 75 -57.23 -35.74 12.22
C ALA A 75 -57.41 -37.25 12.05
N LEU A 76 -57.29 -37.78 10.83
CA LEU A 76 -57.32 -39.22 10.57
C LEU A 76 -56.09 -39.93 11.14
N LEU A 77 -54.89 -39.38 10.95
CA LEU A 77 -53.64 -39.89 11.51
C LEU A 77 -53.71 -39.98 13.04
N GLN A 78 -54.20 -38.91 13.69
CA GLN A 78 -54.37 -38.86 15.14
C GLN A 78 -55.33 -39.93 15.65
N LYS A 79 -56.45 -40.18 14.93
CA LYS A 79 -57.39 -41.26 15.24
C LYS A 79 -56.78 -42.66 15.09
N MET A 80 -55.80 -42.82 14.20
CA MET A 80 -55.04 -44.06 14.03
C MET A 80 -53.89 -44.22 15.05
N GLY A 81 -53.80 -43.33 16.04
CA GLY A 81 -52.81 -43.40 17.11
C GLY A 81 -51.51 -42.64 16.85
N TYR A 82 -51.44 -41.82 15.80
CA TYR A 82 -50.32 -40.91 15.58
C TYR A 82 -50.26 -39.85 16.69
N LYS A 83 -49.04 -39.58 17.19
CA LYS A 83 -48.76 -38.52 18.16
C LYS A 83 -47.82 -37.52 17.52
N GLU A 84 -48.14 -36.23 17.68
CA GLU A 84 -47.39 -35.12 17.11
C GLU A 84 -45.90 -35.21 17.49
N GLY A 85 -45.01 -35.06 16.50
CA GLY A 85 -43.55 -35.11 16.71
C GLY A 85 -42.95 -36.52 16.85
N LYS A 86 -43.73 -37.60 16.77
CA LYS A 86 -43.22 -38.98 16.70
C LYS A 86 -43.11 -39.48 15.26
N GLY A 87 -42.10 -40.30 15.01
CA GLY A 87 -41.97 -41.05 13.77
C GLY A 87 -43.05 -42.14 13.68
N LEU A 88 -43.41 -42.53 12.48
CA LEU A 88 -44.29 -43.68 12.24
C LEU A 88 -43.55 -45.01 12.45
N GLY A 89 -44.27 -46.10 12.70
CA GLY A 89 -43.72 -47.45 12.90
C GLY A 89 -43.86 -47.98 14.33
N LYS A 90 -43.64 -49.29 14.51
CA LYS A 90 -43.90 -50.01 15.78
C LYS A 90 -43.18 -49.40 17.00
N LEU A 91 -41.95 -48.93 16.79
CA LEU A 91 -41.12 -48.25 17.79
C LEU A 91 -40.96 -46.75 17.50
N GLY A 92 -41.66 -46.22 16.48
CA GLY A 92 -41.53 -44.83 16.04
C GLY A 92 -40.22 -44.50 15.31
N GLU A 93 -39.60 -45.48 14.66
CA GLU A 93 -38.33 -45.37 13.93
C GLU A 93 -38.42 -44.57 12.62
N GLY A 94 -39.63 -44.32 12.11
CA GLY A 94 -39.84 -43.55 10.90
C GLY A 94 -39.31 -42.12 11.01
N ARG A 95 -38.90 -41.54 9.88
CA ARG A 95 -38.46 -40.15 9.83
C ARG A 95 -39.58 -39.22 10.29
N LYS A 96 -39.23 -38.25 11.14
CA LYS A 96 -40.15 -37.22 11.63
C LYS A 96 -40.38 -36.12 10.59
N GLU A 97 -39.38 -35.90 9.76
CA GLU A 97 -39.37 -34.84 8.77
C GLU A 97 -39.44 -35.40 7.35
N PRO A 98 -40.12 -34.69 6.41
CA PRO A 98 -40.14 -35.05 5.00
C PRO A 98 -38.73 -35.10 4.41
N ILE A 99 -38.55 -35.90 3.37
CA ILE A 99 -37.27 -35.98 2.66
C ILE A 99 -36.99 -34.63 1.96
N PRO A 100 -35.81 -34.03 2.13
CA PRO A 100 -35.46 -32.79 1.46
C PRO A 100 -35.43 -33.02 -0.05
N LEU A 101 -36.05 -32.12 -0.78
CA LEU A 101 -36.23 -32.26 -2.22
C LEU A 101 -35.23 -31.35 -2.96
N SER A 102 -34.26 -31.93 -3.66
CA SER A 102 -33.34 -31.19 -4.54
C SER A 102 -33.96 -31.03 -5.94
N ILE A 103 -34.42 -29.82 -6.27
CA ILE A 103 -34.89 -29.50 -7.63
C ILE A 103 -33.70 -29.01 -8.46
N LYS A 104 -33.39 -29.70 -9.54
CA LYS A 104 -32.42 -29.19 -10.52
C LYS A 104 -33.06 -28.06 -11.32
N GLU A 105 -32.54 -26.86 -11.17
CA GLU A 105 -33.05 -25.67 -11.83
C GLU A 105 -32.56 -25.51 -13.28
N GLY A 106 -31.51 -26.24 -13.66
CA GLY A 106 -30.86 -26.14 -14.95
C GLY A 106 -30.92 -27.44 -15.77
N ARG A 107 -30.45 -27.33 -17.02
CA ARG A 107 -30.26 -28.47 -17.94
C ARG A 107 -28.82 -29.00 -17.93
N GLY A 108 -28.03 -28.59 -16.93
CA GLY A 108 -26.63 -28.98 -16.79
C GLY A 108 -26.46 -30.46 -16.48
N GLY A 109 -25.33 -31.02 -16.90
CA GLY A 109 -24.96 -32.40 -16.59
C GLY A 109 -24.75 -32.61 -15.08
N LEU A 110 -24.98 -33.83 -14.61
CA LEU A 110 -24.62 -34.20 -13.23
C LEU A 110 -23.09 -34.07 -13.07
N GLY A 111 -22.62 -33.27 -12.11
CA GLY A 111 -21.18 -33.02 -11.89
C GLY A 111 -20.60 -31.76 -12.56
N GLN A 112 -21.40 -31.02 -13.33
CA GLN A 112 -20.94 -29.77 -13.96
C GLN A 112 -20.64 -28.66 -12.92
N GLU A 113 -21.43 -28.57 -11.85
CA GLU A 113 -21.26 -27.57 -10.78
C GLU A 113 -19.95 -27.79 -10.01
N SER A 114 -19.58 -29.04 -9.73
CA SER A 114 -18.31 -29.36 -9.06
C SER A 114 -17.10 -29.00 -9.92
N GLU A 115 -17.16 -29.24 -11.23
CA GLU A 115 -16.09 -28.85 -12.15
C GLU A 115 -15.98 -27.32 -12.31
N LEU A 116 -17.11 -26.61 -12.39
CA LEU A 116 -17.15 -25.15 -12.39
C LEU A 116 -16.53 -24.57 -11.12
N LYS A 117 -16.94 -25.08 -9.95
CA LYS A 117 -16.39 -24.65 -8.67
C LYS A 117 -14.89 -24.89 -8.60
N ARG A 118 -14.42 -26.08 -9.02
CA ARG A 118 -12.99 -26.41 -9.08
C ARG A 118 -12.21 -25.47 -10.00
N LYS A 119 -12.75 -25.12 -11.16
CA LYS A 119 -12.14 -24.14 -12.09
C LYS A 119 -12.08 -22.74 -11.48
N GLN A 120 -13.16 -22.29 -10.83
CA GLN A 120 -13.22 -21.00 -10.16
C GLN A 120 -12.20 -20.91 -9.02
N GLU A 121 -12.10 -21.93 -8.17
CA GLU A 121 -11.11 -22.01 -7.09
C GLU A 121 -9.68 -21.98 -7.62
N MET A 122 -9.39 -22.72 -8.70
CA MET A 122 -8.08 -22.69 -9.35
C MET A 122 -7.74 -21.29 -9.92
N GLN A 123 -8.72 -20.63 -10.55
CA GLN A 123 -8.55 -19.29 -11.08
C GLN A 123 -8.31 -18.26 -9.96
N GLN A 124 -9.06 -18.36 -8.86
CA GLN A 124 -8.86 -17.50 -7.69
C GLN A 124 -7.47 -17.67 -7.08
N LYS A 125 -7.01 -18.93 -6.91
CA LYS A 125 -5.65 -19.21 -6.44
C LYS A 125 -4.58 -18.64 -7.35
N TYR A 126 -4.77 -18.76 -8.67
CA TYR A 126 -3.85 -18.18 -9.64
C TYR A 126 -3.77 -16.64 -9.52
N LEU A 127 -4.93 -15.98 -9.42
CA LEU A 127 -5.00 -14.53 -9.23
C LEU A 127 -4.36 -14.08 -7.91
N GLN A 128 -4.55 -14.84 -6.83
CA GLN A 128 -3.93 -14.57 -5.54
C GLN A 128 -2.41 -14.64 -5.61
N VAL A 129 -1.85 -15.72 -6.19
CA VAL A 129 -0.41 -15.87 -6.40
C VAL A 129 0.14 -14.75 -7.29
N ALA A 130 -0.58 -14.36 -8.35
CA ALA A 130 -0.17 -13.25 -9.21
C ALA A 130 -0.15 -11.92 -8.44
N ARG A 131 -1.14 -11.66 -7.58
CA ARG A 131 -1.19 -10.47 -6.71
C ARG A 131 -0.02 -10.44 -5.73
N GLU A 132 0.28 -11.55 -5.07
CA GLU A 132 1.41 -11.66 -4.15
C GLU A 132 2.75 -11.41 -4.85
N LYS A 133 2.93 -11.94 -6.06
CA LYS A 133 4.13 -11.68 -6.88
C LYS A 133 4.26 -10.19 -7.22
N ARG A 134 3.17 -9.52 -7.56
CA ARG A 134 3.16 -8.07 -7.85
C ARG A 134 3.53 -7.25 -6.62
N VAL A 135 2.93 -7.53 -5.47
CA VAL A 135 3.23 -6.83 -4.21
C VAL A 135 4.71 -7.01 -3.82
N LYS A 136 5.24 -8.23 -3.95
CA LYS A 136 6.66 -8.49 -3.68
C LYS A 136 7.59 -7.75 -4.64
N LEU A 137 7.24 -7.68 -5.93
CA LEU A 137 8.02 -6.94 -6.91
C LEU A 137 8.01 -5.44 -6.61
N GLU A 138 6.85 -4.88 -6.30
CA GLU A 138 6.70 -3.47 -5.93
C GLU A 138 7.48 -3.12 -4.67
N ALA A 139 7.42 -3.96 -3.62
CA ALA A 139 8.21 -3.76 -2.41
C ALA A 139 9.72 -3.75 -2.70
N LYS A 140 10.21 -4.68 -3.54
CA LYS A 140 11.62 -4.69 -3.97
C LYS A 140 12.00 -3.44 -4.75
N GLN A 141 11.15 -2.98 -5.66
CA GLN A 141 11.40 -1.75 -6.41
C GLN A 141 11.46 -0.52 -5.49
N GLN A 142 10.57 -0.45 -4.50
CA GLN A 142 10.58 0.63 -3.51
C GLN A 142 11.85 0.62 -2.65
N GLU A 143 12.33 -0.55 -2.23
CA GLU A 143 13.57 -0.71 -1.48
C GLU A 143 14.78 -0.26 -2.30
N GLN A 144 14.91 -0.76 -3.54
CA GLN A 144 15.97 -0.37 -4.47
C GLN A 144 15.97 1.14 -4.76
N PHE A 145 14.78 1.74 -4.90
CA PHE A 145 14.67 3.18 -5.09
C PHE A 145 15.17 3.95 -3.86
N ARG A 146 14.82 3.51 -2.64
CA ARG A 146 15.28 4.16 -1.40
C ARG A 146 16.79 4.06 -1.24
N GLU A 147 17.38 2.92 -1.54
CA GLU A 147 18.84 2.73 -1.52
C GLU A 147 19.53 3.68 -2.49
N LYS A 148 19.06 3.73 -3.75
CA LYS A 148 19.59 4.65 -4.76
C LYS A 148 19.48 6.12 -4.33
N GLN A 149 18.36 6.52 -3.72
CA GLN A 149 18.21 7.90 -3.23
C GLN A 149 19.15 8.20 -2.06
N LYS A 150 19.42 7.24 -1.17
CA LYS A 150 20.40 7.40 -0.08
C LYS A 150 21.81 7.57 -0.63
N GLU A 151 22.19 6.77 -1.62
CA GLU A 151 23.49 6.87 -2.29
C GLU A 151 23.67 8.25 -2.97
N ILE A 152 22.67 8.70 -3.73
CA ILE A 152 22.69 10.03 -4.35
C ILE A 152 22.82 11.14 -3.29
N PHE A 153 22.13 11.04 -2.16
CA PHE A 153 22.22 12.02 -1.09
C PHE A 153 23.62 12.00 -0.44
N SER A 154 24.16 10.82 -0.18
CA SER A 154 25.50 10.62 0.36
C SER A 154 26.56 11.23 -0.54
N ASN A 155 26.52 10.94 -1.85
CA ASN A 155 27.49 11.47 -2.81
C ASN A 155 27.40 13.00 -2.92
N LYS A 156 26.19 13.55 -2.92
CA LYS A 156 26.00 15.01 -2.89
C LYS A 156 26.55 15.66 -1.61
N GLN A 157 26.53 14.97 -0.48
CA GLN A 157 27.13 15.48 0.74
C GLN A 157 28.66 15.49 0.63
N VAL A 158 29.25 14.40 0.11
CA VAL A 158 30.69 14.32 -0.20
C VAL A 158 31.12 15.45 -1.15
N ASP A 159 30.36 15.71 -2.22
CA ASP A 159 30.67 16.79 -3.16
C ASP A 159 30.65 18.17 -2.50
N LYS A 160 29.69 18.42 -1.59
CA LYS A 160 29.61 19.68 -0.83
C LYS A 160 30.78 19.82 0.11
N ASP A 161 31.12 18.78 0.85
CA ASP A 161 32.24 18.77 1.80
C ASP A 161 33.57 18.96 1.06
N LEU A 162 33.70 18.35 -0.13
CA LEU A 162 34.86 18.54 -1.01
C LEU A 162 34.98 20.00 -1.45
N PHE A 163 33.90 20.58 -1.95
CA PHE A 163 33.89 21.98 -2.38
C PHE A 163 34.21 22.95 -1.23
N GLN A 164 33.65 22.72 -0.05
CA GLN A 164 33.96 23.51 1.15
C GLN A 164 35.42 23.37 1.56
N SER A 165 35.95 22.15 1.52
CA SER A 165 37.36 21.85 1.80
C SER A 165 38.28 22.53 0.80
N GLN A 166 37.94 22.52 -0.49
CA GLN A 166 38.72 23.20 -1.54
C GLN A 166 38.78 24.71 -1.30
N LYS A 167 37.64 25.32 -0.96
CA LYS A 167 37.57 26.75 -0.66
C LYS A 167 38.34 27.12 0.61
N ALA A 168 38.26 26.29 1.66
CA ALA A 168 39.02 26.51 2.88
C ALA A 168 40.54 26.37 2.63
N CYS A 169 40.93 25.37 1.85
CA CYS A 169 42.31 25.14 1.41
C CYS A 169 42.85 26.36 0.66
N GLU A 170 42.13 26.85 -0.34
CA GLU A 170 42.49 28.06 -1.09
C GLU A 170 42.73 29.27 -0.18
N GLN A 171 41.83 29.50 0.80
CA GLN A 171 41.96 30.62 1.73
C GLN A 171 43.17 30.49 2.65
N LEU A 172 43.39 29.29 3.21
CA LEU A 172 44.45 29.03 4.17
C LEU A 172 45.84 28.97 3.51
N ASP A 173 45.93 28.43 2.29
CA ASP A 173 47.15 28.45 1.48
C ASP A 173 47.53 29.89 1.12
N LYS A 174 46.59 30.69 0.63
CA LYS A 174 46.83 32.12 0.32
C LYS A 174 47.29 32.90 1.56
N ALA A 175 46.71 32.64 2.73
CA ALA A 175 47.11 33.30 3.97
C ALA A 175 48.55 32.96 4.39
N LYS A 176 49.02 31.74 4.10
CA LYS A 176 50.39 31.28 4.37
C LYS A 176 51.36 31.50 3.18
N ASN A 177 50.89 32.09 2.08
CA ASN A 177 51.60 32.22 0.80
C ASN A 177 52.11 30.87 0.24
N LEU A 178 51.33 29.80 0.43
CA LEU A 178 51.59 28.49 -0.16
C LEU A 178 50.97 28.43 -1.57
N SER A 179 51.65 27.73 -2.49
CA SER A 179 51.13 27.43 -3.83
C SER A 179 50.20 26.22 -3.78
N CYS A 180 49.17 26.21 -4.63
CA CYS A 180 48.27 25.07 -4.81
C CYS A 180 49.08 23.81 -5.12
N ASN A 181 48.95 22.76 -4.29
CA ASN A 181 49.78 21.57 -4.39
C ASN A 181 49.31 20.64 -5.52
N GLU A 182 48.00 20.39 -5.60
CA GLU A 182 47.36 19.69 -6.72
C GLU A 182 46.26 20.56 -7.34
N VAL A 183 46.09 20.50 -8.66
CA VAL A 183 45.20 21.41 -9.42
C VAL A 183 43.75 21.38 -8.91
N TRP A 184 43.29 20.26 -8.37
CA TRP A 184 41.94 20.09 -7.84
C TRP A 184 41.80 20.42 -6.34
N PHE A 185 42.88 20.80 -5.64
CA PHE A 185 42.82 21.24 -4.23
C PHE A 185 42.09 22.57 -4.07
N TRP A 186 42.09 23.41 -5.11
CA TRP A 186 41.32 24.64 -5.15
C TRP A 186 40.14 24.47 -6.10
N PRO A 187 39.03 25.21 -5.90
CA PRO A 187 37.93 25.19 -6.85
C PRO A 187 38.46 25.65 -8.21
N GLN A 188 38.26 24.87 -9.26
CA GLN A 188 38.54 25.31 -10.62
C GLN A 188 37.59 26.46 -10.92
N THR A 189 38.12 27.68 -11.03
CA THR A 189 37.34 28.81 -11.52
C THR A 189 37.04 28.53 -12.99
N LEU A 190 35.78 28.19 -13.32
CA LEU A 190 35.33 28.31 -14.70
C LEU A 190 35.49 29.78 -15.10
N THR A 191 36.54 30.08 -15.85
CA THR A 191 36.74 31.38 -16.44
C THR A 191 35.77 31.53 -17.60
N GLU A 192 35.07 32.68 -17.69
CA GLU A 192 34.10 33.02 -18.76
C GLU A 192 34.69 32.99 -20.19
N THR A 193 35.97 32.65 -20.36
CA THR A 193 36.66 32.51 -21.65
C THR A 193 36.42 31.20 -22.38
N ASP A 194 35.82 30.19 -21.74
CA ASP A 194 35.61 28.86 -22.35
C ASP A 194 34.31 28.75 -23.18
N GLU A 195 33.56 29.86 -23.36
CA GLU A 195 32.35 29.90 -24.21
C GLU A 195 32.63 30.19 -25.71
N GLU A 196 33.85 30.58 -26.11
CA GLU A 196 34.14 31.04 -27.49
C GLU A 196 35.09 30.16 -28.33
N GLU A 197 35.47 28.95 -27.89
CA GLU A 197 36.30 28.04 -28.70
C GLU A 197 35.69 26.63 -28.77
N TYR A 198 34.53 26.55 -29.44
CA TYR A 198 34.14 25.32 -30.15
C TYR A 198 34.98 25.23 -31.42
N ASP A 199 36.22 24.74 -31.29
CA ASP A 199 36.92 24.13 -32.43
C ASP A 199 36.83 22.61 -32.32
N GLU A 200 36.46 22.01 -33.44
CA GLU A 200 36.05 20.63 -33.62
C GLU A 200 37.30 19.74 -33.76
N GLU A 201 38.19 19.75 -32.75
CA GLU A 201 39.29 18.80 -32.69
C GLU A 201 38.92 17.57 -31.85
N GLU A 202 38.96 16.43 -32.54
CA GLU A 202 38.79 15.06 -32.07
C GLU A 202 39.83 14.75 -30.98
N TYR A 203 39.51 15.05 -29.72
CA TYR A 203 40.27 14.57 -28.58
C TYR A 203 39.92 13.09 -28.35
N GLU A 204 40.92 12.23 -28.50
CA GLU A 204 40.94 10.89 -27.91
C GLU A 204 40.39 11.00 -26.49
N GLU A 205 39.38 10.18 -26.20
CA GLU A 205 38.86 9.93 -24.87
C GLU A 205 39.97 9.25 -24.07
N ASP A 206 40.98 10.03 -23.65
CA ASP A 206 41.86 9.65 -22.56
C ASP A 206 40.92 9.45 -21.37
N GLU A 207 40.71 8.18 -21.05
CA GLU A 207 40.07 7.69 -19.83
C GLU A 207 40.93 8.15 -18.66
N VAL A 208 40.94 9.46 -18.39
CA VAL A 208 41.46 10.01 -17.15
C VAL A 208 40.57 9.40 -16.09
N GLU A 209 41.12 8.43 -15.34
CA GLU A 209 40.49 7.91 -14.13
C GLU A 209 40.14 9.12 -13.24
N GLU A 210 38.92 9.62 -13.39
CA GLU A 210 38.39 10.67 -12.54
C GLU A 210 38.31 10.09 -11.13
N MET A 211 39.32 10.38 -10.32
CA MET A 211 39.34 10.02 -8.91
C MET A 211 38.02 10.42 -8.26
N GLU A 212 37.43 9.50 -7.51
CA GLU A 212 36.10 9.70 -6.93
C GLU A 212 36.11 10.91 -5.99
N SER A 213 35.02 11.69 -5.94
CA SER A 213 34.90 12.83 -5.02
C SER A 213 35.21 12.46 -3.56
N SER A 214 34.90 11.22 -3.18
CA SER A 214 35.21 10.65 -1.86
C SER A 214 36.71 10.57 -1.60
N GLU A 215 37.49 10.05 -2.54
CA GLU A 215 38.95 9.90 -2.46
C GLU A 215 39.63 11.28 -2.43
N LYS A 216 39.17 12.20 -3.30
CA LYS A 216 39.61 13.60 -3.31
C LYS A 216 39.37 14.26 -1.95
N LEU A 217 38.22 14.04 -1.34
CA LEU A 217 37.89 14.60 -0.02
C LEU A 217 38.83 14.07 1.07
N VAL A 218 39.15 12.77 1.08
CA VAL A 218 40.08 12.19 2.06
C VAL A 218 41.47 12.82 1.94
N ILE A 219 42.00 12.90 0.72
CA ILE A 219 43.34 13.47 0.48
C ILE A 219 43.39 14.95 0.90
N LEU A 220 42.36 15.73 0.54
CA LEU A 220 42.32 17.15 0.85
C LEU A 220 42.14 17.44 2.34
N THR A 221 41.33 16.64 3.03
CA THR A 221 41.12 16.77 4.48
C THR A 221 42.37 16.36 5.26
N GLU A 222 43.12 15.35 4.79
CA GLU A 222 44.43 14.99 5.35
C GLU A 222 45.45 16.12 5.18
N TYR A 223 45.48 16.79 4.03
CA TYR A 223 46.32 17.97 3.80
C TYR A 223 45.96 19.12 4.75
N LEU A 224 44.68 19.49 4.83
CA LEU A 224 44.18 20.55 5.72
C LEU A 224 44.55 20.28 7.19
N ARG A 225 44.50 19.03 7.62
CA ARG A 225 44.88 18.63 8.98
C ARG A 225 46.38 18.68 9.21
N ARG A 226 47.20 18.17 8.29
CA ARG A 226 48.66 18.13 8.48
C ARG A 226 49.33 19.50 8.36
N VAL A 227 48.91 20.30 7.37
CA VAL A 227 49.60 21.56 7.02
C VAL A 227 48.95 22.75 7.71
N HIS A 228 47.63 22.75 7.85
CA HIS A 228 46.89 23.86 8.44
C HIS A 228 46.35 23.58 9.83
N LEU A 229 46.48 22.35 10.34
CA LEU A 229 45.85 21.92 11.59
C LEU A 229 44.38 22.36 11.61
N TYR A 230 43.68 22.21 10.48
CA TYR A 230 42.32 22.72 10.29
C TYR A 230 41.35 21.55 10.06
N CYS A 231 40.18 21.63 10.67
CA CYS A 231 39.09 20.69 10.44
C CYS A 231 37.90 21.41 9.81
N ILE A 232 37.47 20.93 8.64
CA ILE A 232 36.34 21.52 7.89
C ILE A 232 35.01 21.38 8.64
N TRP A 233 34.81 20.26 9.34
CA TRP A 233 33.55 19.99 10.07
C TRP A 233 33.48 20.72 11.41
N CYS A 234 34.60 20.95 12.09
CA CYS A 234 34.63 21.78 13.31
C CYS A 234 34.66 23.29 13.00
N GLY A 235 35.10 23.67 11.79
CA GLY A 235 35.24 25.07 11.37
C GLY A 235 36.34 25.84 12.12
N THR A 236 37.33 25.15 12.67
CA THR A 236 38.41 25.77 13.47
C THR A 236 39.79 25.21 13.12
N SER A 237 40.81 26.05 13.33
CA SER A 237 42.22 25.65 13.33
C SER A 237 42.70 25.35 14.76
N PHE A 238 43.61 24.41 14.90
CA PHE A 238 44.21 23.95 16.15
C PHE A 238 45.66 24.43 16.26
N THR A 239 46.21 24.44 17.47
CA THR A 239 47.59 24.96 17.68
C THR A 239 48.65 23.92 17.36
N ASP A 240 48.41 22.66 17.70
CA ASP A 240 49.35 21.53 17.53
C ASP A 240 48.61 20.24 17.14
N ASP A 241 49.35 19.23 16.68
CA ASP A 241 48.80 17.92 16.30
C ASP A 241 48.17 17.16 17.47
N GLU A 242 48.67 17.37 18.69
CA GLU A 242 48.07 16.80 19.91
C GLU A 242 46.72 17.46 20.22
N ASP A 243 46.63 18.79 20.08
CA ASP A 243 45.39 19.56 20.27
C ASP A 243 44.30 19.14 19.26
N LEU A 244 44.70 18.92 18.00
CA LEU A 244 43.81 18.40 16.95
C LEU A 244 43.23 17.02 17.31
N LYS A 245 44.04 16.13 17.89
CA LYS A 245 43.59 14.76 18.25
C LYS A 245 42.69 14.73 19.47
N GLU A 246 42.91 15.61 20.43
CA GLU A 246 42.11 15.65 21.67
C GLU A 246 40.78 16.38 21.47
N ASN A 247 40.75 17.43 20.63
CA ASN A 247 39.58 18.31 20.49
C ASN A 247 38.75 18.08 19.22
N CYS A 248 39.25 17.32 18.24
CA CYS A 248 38.50 16.99 17.02
C CYS A 248 37.88 15.58 17.09
N PRO A 249 36.55 15.43 16.98
CA PRO A 249 35.87 14.13 17.03
C PRO A 249 36.31 13.06 16.02
N GLY A 250 36.83 13.45 14.85
CA GLY A 250 37.24 12.52 13.80
C GLY A 250 37.50 13.20 12.46
N ASP A 251 37.96 12.46 11.46
CA ASP A 251 38.36 12.89 10.10
C ASP A 251 37.28 12.71 9.03
N THR A 252 36.05 12.39 9.43
CA THR A 252 34.90 12.20 8.53
C THR A 252 33.71 12.99 9.03
N SER A 253 32.83 13.42 8.11
CA SER A 253 31.60 14.16 8.46
C SER A 253 30.77 13.45 9.52
N SER A 254 30.62 12.13 9.39
CA SER A 254 29.82 11.32 10.31
C SER A 254 30.30 11.37 11.77
N ALA A 255 31.57 11.66 12.02
CA ALA A 255 32.11 11.80 13.37
C ALA A 255 31.64 13.09 14.08
N HIS A 256 31.08 14.04 13.33
CA HIS A 256 30.64 15.36 13.80
C HIS A 256 29.12 15.54 13.77
N ASP A 257 28.35 14.56 13.29
CA ASP A 257 26.88 14.63 13.17
C ASP A 257 26.13 14.41 14.50
N ASP A 258 26.81 13.98 15.56
CA ASP A 258 26.21 13.54 16.84
C ASP A 258 26.12 14.64 17.94
N TYR A 259 26.33 15.93 17.61
CA TYR A 259 26.26 17.05 18.57
C TYR A 259 25.40 18.24 18.12
#